data_AF-C4MXR6-F1
#
_entry.id   AF-C4MXR6-F1
#
_cell.length_a   1.000
_cell.length_b   1.000
_cell.length_c   1.000
_cell.angle_alpha   90.00
_cell.angle_beta   90.00
_cell.angle_gamma   90.00
#
_symmetry.space_group_name_H-M   'P 1'
#
loop_
_entity.id
_entity.type
_entity.pdbx_description
1 polymer ?
#
loop_
_entity_poly.entity_id
_entity_poly.type
_entity_poly.pdbx_seq_one_letter_code
_entity_poly.pdbx_strand_id
1 'polypeptide(L)'
;YIANLLDKPLKELEGLVYCDFSFARPIAKKPTFLRLRGSFEYEIQSWKYSIPLFFTTQGFDTFRNREISTGASAIREQLADLDLRIIIDYSLVEWKELGEEGPTGNEWEDRKVGRRKDFLVRRMELSKHFIRTNIEPKWMVLCLLP
;
A
#
# COMPACT_ATOMS: atom_id res chain seq x y z
N TYR A 1 4.24 9.82 -6.83
CA TYR A 1 4.98 8.60 -7.18
C TYR A 1 4.66 7.42 -6.28
N ILE A 2 4.75 7.56 -4.94
CA ILE A 2 4.40 6.47 -3.98
C ILE A 2 2.97 5.94 -4.21
N ALA A 3 1.98 6.84 -4.30
CA ALA A 3 0.58 6.52 -4.58
C ALA A 3 0.39 5.67 -5.86
N ASN A 4 1.12 6.01 -6.92
CA ASN A 4 1.02 5.28 -8.20
C ASN A 4 1.56 3.86 -8.08
N LEU A 5 2.64 3.67 -7.32
CA LEU A 5 3.26 2.36 -7.16
C LEU A 5 2.40 1.43 -6.28
N LEU A 6 1.86 1.98 -5.19
CA LEU A 6 0.98 1.27 -4.26
C LEU A 6 -0.47 1.12 -4.77
N ASP A 7 -0.84 1.81 -5.86
CA ASP A 7 -2.22 1.84 -6.38
C ASP A 7 -3.25 2.25 -5.32
N LYS A 8 -2.92 3.34 -4.62
CA LYS A 8 -3.73 3.91 -3.54
C LYS A 8 -4.03 5.39 -3.81
N PRO A 9 -5.21 5.89 -3.41
CA PRO A 9 -5.48 7.31 -3.45
C PRO A 9 -4.56 8.05 -2.47
N LEU A 10 -4.21 9.30 -2.81
CA LEU A 10 -3.32 10.13 -1.98
C LEU A 10 -3.86 10.31 -0.57
N LYS A 11 -5.19 10.50 -0.44
CA LYS A 11 -5.86 10.69 0.85
C LYS A 11 -5.67 9.51 1.81
N GLU A 12 -5.61 8.28 1.29
CA GLU A 12 -5.36 7.10 2.14
C GLU A 12 -3.92 7.08 2.65
N LEU A 13 -2.96 7.48 1.81
CA LEU A 13 -1.56 7.61 2.24
C LEU A 13 -1.38 8.74 3.25
N GLU A 14 -2.04 9.88 3.03
CA GLU A 14 -2.05 10.99 3.99
C GLU A 14 -2.63 10.54 5.33
N GLY A 15 -3.76 9.84 5.33
CA GLY A 15 -4.34 9.32 6.58
C GLY A 15 -3.45 8.29 7.30
N LEU A 16 -2.62 7.52 6.57
CA LEU A 16 -1.58 6.70 7.20
C LEU A 16 -0.49 7.57 7.85
N VAL A 17 -0.02 8.63 7.16
CA VAL A 17 1.02 9.54 7.65
C VAL A 17 0.56 10.35 8.85
N TYR A 18 -0.66 10.86 8.82
CA TYR A 18 -1.29 11.64 9.90
C TYR A 18 -1.87 10.77 11.01
N CYS A 19 -1.68 9.45 10.95
CA CYS A 19 -2.13 8.48 11.96
C CYS A 19 -3.66 8.40 12.15
N ASP A 20 -4.45 8.77 11.13
CA ASP A 20 -5.90 8.53 11.09
C ASP A 20 -6.20 7.03 10.88
N PHE A 21 -5.34 6.37 10.09
CA PHE A 21 -5.44 4.95 9.79
C PHE A 21 -4.22 4.17 10.27
N SER A 22 -4.43 2.88 10.43
CA SER A 22 -3.43 1.87 10.75
C SER A 22 -3.37 0.82 9.66
N PHE A 23 -2.18 0.31 9.38
CA PHE A 23 -1.99 -0.76 8.40
C PHE A 23 -1.72 -2.09 9.11
N ALA A 24 -2.61 -3.06 8.91
CA ALA A 24 -2.46 -4.41 9.45
C ALA A 24 -1.54 -5.24 8.57
N ARG A 25 -0.78 -6.13 9.22
CA ARG A 25 0.22 -7.01 8.59
C ARG A 25 1.29 -6.22 7.82
N PRO A 26 2.09 -5.39 8.52
CA PRO A 26 3.17 -4.66 7.89
C PRO A 26 4.27 -5.56 7.31
N ILE A 27 4.46 -6.76 7.88
CA ILE A 27 5.55 -7.67 7.50
C ILE A 27 4.95 -8.92 6.87
N ALA A 28 4.96 -9.02 5.54
CA ALA A 28 4.28 -10.11 4.83
C ALA A 28 4.83 -11.51 5.17
N LYS A 29 6.12 -11.61 5.52
CA LYS A 29 6.82 -12.87 5.77
C LYS A 29 6.77 -13.37 7.22
N LYS A 30 6.15 -12.62 8.14
CA LYS A 30 6.01 -13.04 9.54
C LYS A 30 4.58 -13.53 9.81
N PRO A 31 4.39 -14.58 10.62
CA PRO A 31 3.07 -14.97 11.07
C PRO A 31 2.49 -13.86 11.95
N THR A 32 1.24 -13.50 11.70
CA THR A 32 0.45 -12.55 12.48
C THR A 32 -0.56 -13.29 13.35
N PHE A 33 -0.77 -12.79 14.56
CA PHE A 33 -1.80 -13.28 15.47
C PHE A 33 -3.19 -12.89 15.00
N LEU A 34 -3.33 -11.67 14.47
CA LEU A 34 -4.57 -11.20 13.89
C LEU A 34 -4.63 -11.61 12.43
N ARG A 35 -5.79 -12.10 12.00
CA ARG A 35 -6.09 -12.35 10.59
C ARG A 35 -6.53 -11.07 9.87
N LEU A 36 -6.12 -9.90 10.37
CA LEU A 36 -6.40 -8.58 9.79
C LEU A 36 -5.42 -8.29 8.65
N ARG A 37 -5.91 -7.65 7.59
CA ARG A 37 -5.09 -7.19 6.46
C ARG A 37 -5.62 -5.85 5.94
N GLY A 38 -4.71 -4.99 5.49
CA GLY A 38 -5.05 -3.70 4.89
C GLY A 38 -5.15 -2.57 5.91
N SER A 39 -5.63 -1.42 5.43
CA SER A 39 -5.83 -0.22 6.24
C SER A 39 -7.13 -0.30 7.04
N PHE A 40 -7.12 0.13 8.30
CA PHE A 40 -8.29 0.21 9.16
C PHE A 40 -8.18 1.42 10.10
N GLU A 41 -9.31 1.91 10.59
CA GLU A 41 -9.33 3.03 11.55
C GLU A 41 -8.72 2.60 12.89
N TYR A 42 -7.80 3.39 13.42
CA TYR A 42 -7.08 3.04 14.65
C TYR A 42 -8.00 2.98 15.88
N GLU A 43 -9.13 3.70 15.87
CA GLU A 43 -10.09 3.78 16.98
C GLU A 43 -11.05 2.59 17.11
N ILE A 44 -10.65 1.36 16.74
CA ILE A 44 -11.45 0.21 17.15
C ILE A 44 -11.30 0.10 18.68
N GLN A 45 -12.40 0.29 19.42
CA GLN A 45 -12.46 0.19 20.89
C GLN A 45 -11.70 -1.03 21.44
N SER A 46 -11.67 -2.13 20.68
CA SER A 46 -10.93 -3.35 21.01
C SER A 46 -9.43 -3.13 21.21
N TRP A 47 -8.78 -2.25 20.44
CA TRP A 47 -7.34 -1.94 20.60
C TRP A 47 -7.03 -1.21 21.90
N LYS A 48 -7.97 -0.39 22.38
CA LYS A 48 -7.78 0.42 23.58
C LYS A 48 -8.19 -0.31 24.85
N TYR A 49 -9.19 -1.19 24.78
CA TYR A 49 -9.82 -1.76 25.98
C TYR A 49 -9.85 -3.28 26.03
N SER A 50 -9.99 -3.98 24.91
CA SER A 50 -10.19 -5.44 24.93
C SER A 50 -8.88 -6.21 24.79
N ILE A 51 -8.05 -5.85 23.81
CA ILE A 51 -6.80 -6.55 23.50
C ILE A 51 -5.74 -6.37 24.59
N PRO A 52 -5.52 -5.16 25.17
CA PRO A 52 -4.49 -4.98 26.19
C PRO A 52 -4.66 -5.87 27.42
N LEU A 53 -5.90 -6.30 27.75
CA LEU A 53 -6.19 -7.15 28.91
C LEU A 53 -5.55 -8.55 28.84
N PHE A 54 -5.16 -8.99 27.64
CA PHE A 54 -4.54 -10.31 27.43
C PHE A 54 -3.01 -10.27 27.49
N PHE A 55 -2.41 -9.09 27.66
CA PHE A 55 -0.96 -8.90 27.58
C PHE A 55 -0.43 -8.10 28.77
N THR A 56 0.83 -8.31 29.13
CA THR A 56 1.59 -7.32 29.89
C THR A 56 1.81 -6.08 29.03
N THR A 57 2.07 -4.91 29.61
CA THR A 57 2.32 -3.66 28.83
C THR A 57 3.39 -3.87 27.76
N GLN A 58 4.52 -4.48 28.12
CA GLN A 58 5.61 -4.79 27.18
C GLN A 58 5.19 -5.83 26.12
N GLY A 59 4.40 -6.84 26.52
CA GLY A 59 3.85 -7.83 25.59
C GLY A 59 2.90 -7.22 24.58
N PHE A 60 2.05 -6.28 25.02
CA PHE A 60 1.12 -5.55 24.17
C PHE A 60 1.86 -4.67 23.16
N ASP A 61 2.90 -3.93 23.59
CA ASP A 61 3.70 -3.11 22.68
C ASP A 61 4.41 -3.97 21.62
N THR A 62 4.98 -5.10 22.04
CA THR A 62 5.64 -6.05 21.12
C THR A 62 4.64 -6.63 20.11
N PHE A 63 3.45 -6.99 20.57
CA PHE A 63 2.35 -7.46 19.73
C PHE A 63 1.90 -6.37 18.75
N ARG A 64 1.61 -5.17 19.25
CA ARG A 64 1.14 -4.02 18.45
C ARG A 64 2.13 -3.69 17.35
N ASN A 65 3.41 -3.55 17.67
CA ASN A 65 4.46 -3.21 16.71
C ASN A 65 4.71 -4.31 15.66
N ARG A 66 4.27 -5.54 15.92
CA ARG A 66 4.35 -6.65 14.98
C ARG A 66 3.14 -6.72 14.06
N GLU A 67 1.95 -6.44 14.60
CA GLU A 67 0.67 -6.62 13.91
C GLU A 67 0.26 -5.39 13.11
N ILE A 68 0.63 -4.19 13.58
CA ILE A 68 0.22 -2.92 13.01
C ILE A 68 1.42 -2.03 12.77
N SER A 69 1.38 -1.30 11.66
CA SER A 69 2.23 -0.15 11.43
C SER A 69 1.40 1.10 11.17
N THR A 70 1.91 2.25 11.60
CA THR A 70 1.31 3.58 11.39
C THR A 70 2.35 4.53 10.81
N GLY A 71 1.90 5.67 10.28
CA GLY A 71 2.79 6.72 9.81
C GLY A 71 3.58 6.34 8.56
N ALA A 72 4.74 6.99 8.43
CA ALA A 72 5.68 6.74 7.34
C ALA A 72 6.26 5.31 7.35
N SER A 73 6.34 4.68 8.53
CA SER A 73 6.79 3.28 8.67
C SER A 73 5.90 2.32 7.90
N ALA A 74 4.57 2.50 7.99
CA ALA A 74 3.59 1.68 7.29
C ALA A 74 3.74 1.77 5.77
N ILE A 75 4.01 2.98 5.26
CA ILE A 75 4.25 3.21 3.83
C ILE A 75 5.55 2.54 3.40
N ARG A 76 6.62 2.70 4.20
CA ARG A 76 7.92 2.10 3.90
C ARG A 76 7.88 0.58 3.86
N GLU A 77 7.16 -0.03 4.79
CA GLU A 77 7.00 -1.49 4.86
C GLU A 77 6.21 -2.02 3.66
N GLN A 78 5.12 -1.35 3.28
CA GLN A 78 4.40 -1.66 2.05
C GLN A 78 5.32 -1.57 0.82
N LEU A 79 6.11 -0.51 0.70
CA LEU A 79 7.07 -0.34 -0.39
C LEU A 79 8.19 -1.38 -0.38
N ALA A 80 8.58 -1.88 0.78
CA ALA A 80 9.61 -2.90 0.94
C ALA A 80 9.13 -4.30 0.55
N ASP A 81 7.82 -4.55 0.60
CA ASP A 81 7.21 -5.84 0.23
C ASP A 81 6.80 -5.91 -1.24
N LEU A 82 6.88 -4.81 -1.99
CA LEU A 82 6.50 -4.78 -3.39
C LEU A 82 7.41 -5.65 -4.25
N ASP A 83 6.79 -6.56 -5.02
CA ASP A 83 7.45 -7.20 -6.16
C ASP A 83 7.18 -6.40 -7.44
N LEU A 84 8.20 -5.68 -7.90
CA LEU A 84 8.12 -4.82 -9.08
C LEU A 84 7.81 -5.60 -10.36
N ARG A 85 8.23 -6.87 -10.48
CA ARG A 85 7.96 -7.68 -11.67
C ARG A 85 6.49 -8.05 -11.72
N ILE A 86 5.97 -8.52 -10.58
CA ILE A 86 4.55 -8.83 -10.41
C ILE A 86 3.68 -7.60 -10.71
N ILE A 87 4.07 -6.41 -10.23
CA ILE A 87 3.36 -5.16 -10.54
C ILE A 87 3.30 -4.89 -12.05
N ILE A 88 4.43 -5.06 -12.75
CA ILE A 88 4.48 -4.85 -14.20
C ILE A 88 3.56 -5.84 -14.92
N ASP A 89 3.65 -7.12 -14.57
CA ASP A 89 2.88 -8.18 -15.22
C ASP A 89 1.37 -7.99 -15.02
N TYR A 90 0.93 -7.75 -13.78
CA TYR A 90 -0.49 -7.47 -13.50
C TYR A 90 -0.97 -6.19 -14.17
N SER A 91 -0.17 -5.11 -14.13
CA SER A 91 -0.56 -3.84 -14.76
C SER A 91 -0.68 -3.98 -16.29
N LEU A 92 0.15 -4.84 -16.90
CA LEU A 92 0.10 -5.12 -18.32
C LEU A 92 -1.15 -5.92 -18.70
N VAL A 93 -1.52 -6.92 -17.88
CA VAL A 93 -2.75 -7.72 -18.07
C VAL A 93 -3.96 -6.80 -17.99
N GLU A 94 -4.09 -6.03 -16.91
CA GLU A 94 -5.21 -5.10 -16.71
C GLU A 94 -5.31 -4.07 -17.86
N TRP A 95 -4.17 -3.53 -18.33
CA TRP A 95 -4.17 -2.56 -19.43
C TRP A 95 -4.69 -3.16 -20.74
N LYS A 96 -4.39 -4.43 -21.01
CA LYS A 96 -4.87 -5.15 -22.19
C LYS A 96 -6.37 -5.44 -22.10
N GLU A 97 -6.86 -5.89 -20.95
CA GLU A 97 -8.29 -6.16 -20.72
C GLU A 97 -9.14 -4.91 -20.98
N LEU A 98 -8.70 -3.75 -20.48
CA LEU A 98 -9.35 -2.46 -20.77
C LEU A 98 -9.28 -2.05 -22.26
N GLY A 99 -8.39 -2.66 -23.04
CA GLY A 99 -8.27 -2.49 -24.49
C GLY A 99 -9.30 -3.28 -25.29
N GLU A 100 -9.68 -4.46 -24.79
CA GLU A 100 -10.57 -5.39 -25.46
C GLU A 100 -12.05 -4.96 -25.37
N GLU A 101 -12.44 -4.27 -24.29
CA GLU A 101 -13.82 -3.82 -24.07
C GLU A 101 -14.34 -2.80 -25.11
N GLY A 102 -13.45 -2.15 -25.87
CA GLY A 102 -13.83 -1.15 -26.88
C GLY A 102 -14.54 0.08 -26.30
N PRO A 103 -14.86 1.10 -27.13
CA PRO A 103 -15.66 2.23 -26.66
C PRO A 103 -17.09 1.76 -26.38
N THR A 104 -17.58 2.05 -25.17
CA THR A 104 -18.94 1.66 -24.74
C THR A 104 -20.00 2.61 -25.32
N GLY A 105 -19.59 3.75 -25.88
CA GLY A 105 -20.47 4.81 -26.38
C GLY A 105 -20.94 5.79 -25.29
N ASN A 106 -20.50 5.58 -24.04
CA ASN A 106 -20.65 6.51 -22.93
C ASN A 106 -19.33 7.25 -22.71
N GLU A 107 -19.30 8.54 -23.08
CA GLU A 107 -18.10 9.38 -22.98
C GLU A 107 -17.48 9.40 -21.57
N TRP A 108 -18.31 9.33 -20.52
CA TRP A 108 -17.82 9.35 -19.14
C TRP A 108 -17.08 8.07 -18.76
N GLU A 109 -17.61 6.91 -19.16
CA GLU A 109 -16.97 5.61 -18.93
C GLU A 109 -15.71 5.47 -19.78
N ASP A 110 -15.78 5.84 -21.06
CA ASP A 110 -14.63 5.82 -21.96
C ASP A 110 -13.48 6.70 -21.42
N ARG A 111 -13.82 7.87 -20.84
CA ARG A 111 -12.85 8.75 -20.18
C ARG A 111 -12.28 8.16 -18.87
N LYS A 112 -13.06 7.38 -18.13
CA LYS A 112 -12.62 6.69 -16.92
C LYS A 112 -11.64 5.57 -17.27
N VAL A 113 -11.95 4.77 -18.30
CA VAL A 113 -11.06 3.74 -18.85
C VAL A 113 -9.76 4.34 -19.34
N GLY A 114 -9.82 5.45 -20.10
CA GLY A 114 -8.62 6.18 -20.55
C GLY A 114 -7.71 6.61 -19.38
N ARG A 115 -8.29 7.21 -18.33
CA ARG A 115 -7.53 7.59 -17.13
C ARG A 115 -6.88 6.39 -16.43
N ARG A 116 -7.55 5.23 -16.38
CA ARG A 116 -6.99 4.01 -15.78
C ARG A 116 -5.84 3.46 -16.63
N LYS A 117 -5.96 3.45 -17.97
CA LYS A 117 -4.87 3.06 -18.86
C LYS A 117 -3.63 3.94 -18.67
N ASP A 118 -3.80 5.26 -18.66
CA ASP A 118 -2.68 6.20 -18.43
C ASP A 118 -2.02 5.98 -17.07
N PHE A 119 -2.81 5.64 -16.05
CA PHE A 119 -2.30 5.30 -14.73
C PHE A 119 -1.43 4.05 -14.76
N LEU A 120 -1.88 2.98 -15.41
CA LEU A 120 -1.15 1.71 -15.53
C LEU A 120 0.17 1.89 -16.29
N VAL A 121 0.18 2.71 -17.36
CA VAL A 121 1.40 3.08 -18.08
C VAL A 121 2.42 3.72 -17.14
N ARG A 122 2.02 4.75 -16.39
CA ARG A 122 2.90 5.42 -15.42
C ARG A 122 3.41 4.47 -14.33
N ARG A 123 2.58 3.53 -13.87
CA ARG A 123 2.95 2.54 -12.85
C ARG A 123 3.99 1.55 -13.37
N MET A 124 3.82 1.07 -14.61
CA MET A 124 4.78 0.19 -15.26
C MET A 124 6.11 0.90 -15.54
N GLU A 125 6.07 2.13 -16.06
CA GLU A 125 7.27 2.93 -16.34
C GLU A 125 8.10 3.16 -15.07
N LEU A 126 7.44 3.53 -13.97
CA LEU A 126 8.09 3.74 -12.69
C LEU A 126 8.73 2.44 -12.17
N SER A 127 8.03 1.31 -12.29
CA SER A 127 8.54 0.00 -11.86
C SER A 127 9.75 -0.44 -12.69
N LYS A 128 9.70 -0.26 -14.02
CA LYS A 128 10.82 -0.51 -14.93
C LYS A 128 12.03 0.37 -14.59
N HIS A 129 11.80 1.63 -14.24
CA HIS A 129 12.85 2.55 -13.85
C HIS A 129 13.58 2.06 -12.59
N PHE A 130 12.86 1.67 -11.53
CA PHE A 130 13.46 1.12 -10.30
C PHE A 130 14.30 -0.13 -10.56
N ILE A 131 13.80 -1.05 -11.39
CA ILE A 131 14.55 -2.25 -11.78
C ILE A 131 15.85 -1.88 -12.52
N ARG A 132 15.78 -0.92 -13.46
CA ARG A 132 16.94 -0.50 -14.25
C ARG A 132 18.00 0.21 -13.42
N THR A 133 17.60 1.03 -12.46
CA THR A 133 18.52 1.82 -11.62
C THR A 133 18.99 1.08 -10.38
N ASN A 134 18.44 -0.13 -10.12
CA ASN A 134 18.71 -0.91 -8.91
C ASN A 134 18.44 -0.13 -7.61
N ILE A 135 17.44 0.77 -7.65
CA ILE A 135 16.97 1.54 -6.51
C ILE A 135 15.77 0.83 -5.88
N GLU A 136 15.78 0.67 -4.56
CA GLU A 136 14.65 0.07 -3.85
C GLU A 136 13.54 1.12 -3.61
N PRO A 137 12.25 0.79 -3.90
CA PRO A 137 11.15 1.73 -3.68
C PRO A 137 11.05 2.27 -2.24
N LYS A 138 11.44 1.46 -1.24
CA LYS A 138 11.41 1.86 0.17
C LYS A 138 12.32 3.07 0.49
N TRP A 139 13.31 3.37 -0.35
CA TRP A 139 14.20 4.53 -0.17
C TRP A 139 13.53 5.87 -0.48
N MET A 140 12.33 5.85 -1.07
CA MET A 140 11.50 7.06 -1.18
C MET A 140 11.06 7.62 0.18
N VAL A 141 11.14 6.81 1.25
CA VAL A 141 10.86 7.21 2.63
C VAL A 141 12.19 7.31 3.38
N LEU A 142 12.62 8.54 3.67
CA LEU A 142 13.89 8.82 4.33
C LEU A 142 13.86 8.42 5.82
N CYS A 143 14.96 7.84 6.28
CA CYS A 143 15.14 7.47 7.70
C CYS A 143 15.96 8.49 8.47
N LEU A 144 16.84 9.19 7.77
CA LEU A 144 17.77 10.17 8.31
C LEU A 144 17.76 11.36 7.35
N LEU A 145 17.75 12.57 7.90
CA LEU A 145 17.97 13.80 7.14
C LEU A 145 19.46 14.15 7.22
N PRO A 146 20.07 14.61 6.11
CA PRO A 146 21.47 15.02 6.07
C PRO A 146 21.74 16.27 6.91
#